data_AF-A0A1Y3X5G1-F1
#
_entry.id   AF-A0A1Y3X5G1-F1
#
_cell.length_a   1.000
_cell.length_b   1.000
_cell.length_c   1.000
_cell.angle_alpha   90.00
_cell.angle_beta   90.00
_cell.angle_gamma   90.00
#
_symmetry.space_group_name_H-M   'P 1'
#
loop_
_entity.id
_entity.type
_entity.pdbx_description
1 polymer ?
#
loop_
_entity_poly.entity_id
_entity_poly.type
_entity_poly.pdbx_seq_one_letter_code
_entity_poly.pdbx_strand_id
1 'polypeptide(L)'
;MTFSYKRTWFCLLLLLSFGSVAGKAQDSIRTGYVDIFMGVDFHYRDIFHNKVYEALINLTPSVKWYGRNGWQAAAQIYVPVYNDYGDYYKRVRVNMAVISKENSWKEKYFLKISGGWFGNERYGLDIKTMCILNDWLALEAQLGWTGFCSMAAGWRASTPERWTALIGADAYLNRYNTQFRLRGGRYVYKDYGAQLEIMRHFKHCTVGIYAEYSDQWEENAGFKVVMMIPPYKRKYRKVNFRPTSNFRLTNNFNAEPYSNQMYTTDPEENEREGWFDRHAFQWGVNRMTTDFYDKGGGKQ
;
A
#
# COMPACT_ATOMS: atom_id res chain seq x y z
N MET A 1 -6.70 -43.01 15.22
CA MET A 1 -6.77 -41.56 14.94
C MET A 1 -5.73 -41.21 13.89
N THR A 2 -6.15 -41.17 12.62
CA THR A 2 -5.29 -41.02 11.45
C THR A 2 -5.74 -39.78 10.69
N PHE A 3 -5.21 -38.61 11.05
CA PHE A 3 -5.50 -37.35 10.36
C PHE A 3 -4.48 -37.10 9.25
N SER A 4 -4.86 -37.56 8.05
CA SER A 4 -4.68 -36.95 6.73
C SER A 4 -3.40 -36.15 6.44
N TYR A 5 -2.37 -36.86 5.98
CA TYR A 5 -1.15 -36.34 5.34
C TYR A 5 -1.39 -35.78 3.91
N LYS A 6 -2.65 -35.69 3.45
CA LYS A 6 -3.01 -35.37 2.05
C LYS A 6 -3.13 -33.87 1.74
N ARG A 7 -3.08 -32.98 2.76
CA ARG A 7 -3.33 -31.53 2.58
C ARG A 7 -2.07 -30.70 2.29
N THR A 8 -0.88 -31.21 2.65
CA THR A 8 0.41 -30.54 2.42
C THR A 8 0.92 -30.69 0.99
N TRP A 9 0.53 -31.75 0.27
CA TRP A 9 0.94 -31.96 -1.12
C TRP A 9 0.23 -31.04 -2.11
N PHE A 10 -1.00 -30.61 -1.84
CA PHE A 10 -1.74 -29.70 -2.72
C PHE A 10 -1.16 -28.28 -2.71
N CYS A 11 -0.63 -27.82 -1.55
CA CYS A 11 0.05 -26.52 -1.45
C CYS A 11 1.42 -26.54 -2.15
N LEU A 12 2.14 -27.66 -2.10
CA LEU A 12 3.43 -27.83 -2.76
C LEU A 12 3.30 -28.00 -4.29
N LEU A 13 2.23 -28.64 -4.77
CA LEU A 13 1.92 -28.73 -6.20
C LEU A 13 1.49 -27.38 -6.81
N LEU A 14 0.80 -26.53 -6.04
CA LEU A 14 0.52 -25.14 -6.47
C LEU A 14 1.79 -24.27 -6.49
N LEU A 15 2.75 -24.49 -5.60
CA LEU A 15 4.04 -23.77 -5.61
C LEU A 15 5.00 -24.25 -6.72
N LEU A 16 4.92 -25.51 -7.14
CA LEU A 16 5.80 -26.10 -8.17
C LEU A 16 5.26 -26.01 -9.60
N SER A 17 3.96 -25.73 -9.80
CA SER A 17 3.37 -25.60 -11.14
C SER A 17 3.51 -24.20 -11.77
N PHE A 18 4.02 -23.20 -11.05
CA PHE A 18 4.32 -21.87 -11.61
C PHE A 18 5.73 -21.71 -12.18
N GLY A 19 6.53 -22.79 -12.21
CA GLY A 19 7.88 -22.80 -12.79
C GLY A 19 7.95 -22.61 -14.31
N SER A 20 6.82 -22.69 -15.02
CA SER A 20 6.81 -22.75 -16.49
C SER A 20 5.66 -21.98 -17.13
N VAL A 21 5.28 -20.81 -16.62
CA VAL A 21 4.46 -19.87 -17.39
C VAL A 21 5.36 -18.74 -17.86
N ALA A 22 5.86 -18.89 -19.08
CA ALA A 22 6.49 -17.83 -19.87
C ALA A 22 5.46 -16.74 -20.20
N GLY A 23 5.02 -16.00 -19.18
CA GLY A 23 4.51 -14.65 -19.40
C GLY A 23 5.69 -13.80 -19.84
N LYS A 24 5.53 -13.02 -20.92
CA LYS A 24 6.55 -12.06 -21.35
C LYS A 24 6.95 -11.22 -20.13
N ALA A 25 8.19 -11.42 -19.67
CA ALA A 25 8.77 -10.58 -18.64
C ALA A 25 8.83 -9.15 -19.19
N GLN A 26 8.34 -8.21 -18.39
CA GLN A 26 8.12 -6.83 -18.77
C GLN A 26 9.43 -6.10 -19.11
N ASP A 27 9.55 -5.62 -20.35
CA ASP A 27 10.72 -4.89 -20.88
C ASP A 27 10.75 -3.38 -20.51
N SER A 28 9.90 -2.90 -19.59
CA SER A 28 9.83 -1.47 -19.23
C SER A 28 10.30 -1.11 -17.82
N ILE A 29 10.62 -2.10 -16.97
CA ILE A 29 11.10 -1.83 -15.60
C ILE A 29 12.60 -1.60 -15.67
N ARG A 30 13.08 -0.41 -15.33
CA ARG A 30 14.51 -0.18 -15.09
C ARG A 30 14.93 -1.05 -13.91
N THR A 31 15.89 -1.94 -14.12
CA THR A 31 16.27 -2.94 -13.11
C THR A 31 17.60 -2.59 -12.45
N GLY A 32 17.78 -3.01 -11.20
CA GLY A 32 19.07 -2.93 -10.50
C GLY A 32 19.40 -1.59 -9.85
N TYR A 33 18.41 -0.76 -9.52
CA TYR A 33 18.60 0.48 -8.77
C TYR A 33 17.99 0.40 -7.36
N VAL A 34 18.52 1.25 -6.47
CA VAL A 34 18.14 1.37 -5.07
C VAL A 34 17.75 2.82 -4.80
N ASP A 35 16.57 3.01 -4.23
CA ASP A 35 16.10 4.30 -3.72
C ASP A 35 16.20 4.29 -2.20
N ILE A 36 16.92 5.26 -1.66
CA ILE A 36 16.95 5.58 -0.23
C ILE A 36 16.17 6.88 -0.07
N PHE A 37 15.13 6.83 0.75
CA PHE A 37 14.26 7.98 0.92
C PHE A 37 13.78 8.17 2.35
N MET A 38 13.36 9.40 2.65
CA MET A 38 12.87 9.77 3.97
C MET A 38 11.56 10.52 3.81
N GLY A 39 10.53 10.07 4.52
CA GLY A 39 9.26 10.76 4.62
C GLY A 39 8.97 11.27 6.02
N VAL A 40 7.82 11.95 6.11
CA VAL A 40 7.20 12.35 7.37
C VAL A 40 5.82 11.73 7.40
N ASP A 41 5.55 10.99 8.45
CA ASP A 41 4.26 10.42 8.78
C ASP A 41 3.63 11.27 9.89
N PHE A 42 2.46 11.82 9.60
CA PHE A 42 1.75 12.76 10.46
C PHE A 42 0.38 12.21 10.84
N HIS A 43 0.18 12.02 12.13
CA HIS A 43 -1.09 11.65 12.71
C HIS A 43 -1.53 12.72 13.71
N TYR A 44 -2.83 13.00 13.72
CA TYR A 44 -3.45 13.87 14.70
C TYR A 44 -4.78 13.29 15.15
N ARG A 45 -5.18 13.59 16.38
CA ARG A 45 -6.48 13.21 16.92
C ARG A 45 -7.00 14.28 17.88
N ASP A 46 -8.31 14.44 17.88
CA ASP A 46 -9.04 15.34 18.77
C ASP A 46 -10.08 14.50 19.52
N ILE A 47 -9.66 13.90 20.64
CA ILE A 47 -10.48 12.96 21.44
C ILE A 47 -10.57 13.42 22.91
N PHE A 48 -9.66 14.28 23.36
CA PHE A 48 -9.53 14.65 24.77
C PHE A 48 -9.99 16.08 25.03
N HIS A 49 -10.88 16.26 26.01
CA HIS A 49 -11.38 17.58 26.39
C HIS A 49 -10.29 18.53 26.93
N ASN A 50 -9.15 18.01 27.40
CA ASN A 50 -8.08 18.80 28.02
C ASN A 50 -7.03 19.33 27.02
N LYS A 51 -7.04 18.88 25.75
CA LYS A 51 -6.10 19.31 24.71
C LYS A 51 -6.81 19.40 23.37
N VAL A 52 -6.65 20.53 22.68
CA VAL A 52 -7.31 20.78 21.39
C VAL A 52 -6.85 19.80 20.30
N TYR A 53 -5.58 19.38 20.29
CA TYR A 53 -5.07 18.33 19.40
C TYR A 53 -3.93 17.56 20.07
N GLU A 54 -3.90 16.25 19.87
CA GLU A 54 -2.70 15.43 20.06
C GLU A 54 -2.08 15.13 18.69
N ALA A 55 -0.76 15.30 18.58
CA ALA A 55 -0.03 15.04 17.34
C ALA A 55 1.05 13.97 17.52
N LEU A 56 1.27 13.22 16.45
CA LEU A 56 2.34 12.24 16.32
C LEU A 56 3.04 12.48 14.97
N ILE A 57 4.34 12.77 15.04
CA ILE A 57 5.21 13.01 13.89
C ILE A 57 6.31 11.95 13.90
N ASN A 58 6.29 11.07 12.91
CA ASN A 58 7.33 10.06 12.71
C ASN A 58 8.13 10.37 11.44
N LEU A 59 9.45 10.27 11.50
CA LEU A 59 10.28 10.16 10.30
C LEU A 59 10.28 8.73 9.80
N THR A 60 10.23 8.57 8.48
CA THR A 60 10.15 7.27 7.81
C THR A 60 11.35 7.03 6.88
N PRO A 61 12.58 6.87 7.41
CA PRO A 61 13.69 6.42 6.59
C PRO A 61 13.36 5.05 5.98
N SER A 62 13.53 4.97 4.67
CA SER A 62 13.07 3.87 3.84
C SER A 62 14.09 3.55 2.75
N VAL A 63 14.18 2.27 2.40
CA VAL A 63 15.00 1.79 1.29
C VAL A 63 14.14 0.89 0.42
N LYS A 64 14.18 1.10 -0.89
CA LYS A 64 13.50 0.28 -1.88
C LYS A 64 14.46 -0.11 -2.99
N TRP A 65 14.56 -1.41 -3.25
CA TRP A 65 15.36 -1.98 -4.32
C TRP A 65 14.44 -2.52 -5.41
N TYR A 66 14.77 -2.18 -6.66
CA TYR A 66 14.06 -2.64 -7.85
C TYR A 66 14.92 -3.67 -8.56
N GLY A 67 14.55 -4.93 -8.42
CA GLY A 67 15.21 -6.08 -9.04
C GLY A 67 14.79 -6.30 -10.49
N ARG A 68 15.33 -7.36 -11.08
CA ARG A 68 14.96 -7.82 -12.43
C ARG A 68 13.61 -8.54 -12.40
N ASN A 69 12.87 -8.57 -13.51
CA ASN A 69 11.63 -9.35 -13.68
C ASN A 69 10.55 -9.04 -12.61
N GLY A 70 10.37 -7.75 -12.27
CA GLY A 70 9.32 -7.31 -11.35
C GLY A 70 9.57 -7.60 -9.87
N TRP A 71 10.76 -8.08 -9.49
CA TRP A 71 11.14 -8.21 -8.08
C TRP A 71 11.37 -6.84 -7.44
N GLN A 72 10.83 -6.64 -6.24
CA GLN A 72 11.05 -5.44 -5.45
C GLN A 72 11.29 -5.84 -4.00
N ALA A 73 12.20 -5.17 -3.31
CA ALA A 73 12.39 -5.31 -1.87
C ALA A 73 12.31 -3.93 -1.22
N ALA A 74 11.57 -3.81 -0.12
CA ALA A 74 11.38 -2.57 0.59
C ALA A 74 11.54 -2.76 2.09
N ALA A 75 12.18 -1.80 2.75
CA ALA A 75 12.29 -1.73 4.20
C ALA A 75 12.06 -0.30 4.68
N GLN A 76 11.34 -0.13 5.78
CA GLN A 76 11.07 1.18 6.38
C GLN A 76 11.02 1.09 7.91
N ILE A 77 11.51 2.13 8.55
CA ILE A 77 11.59 2.28 10.00
C ILE A 77 10.83 3.55 10.41
N TYR A 78 10.14 3.53 11.54
CA TYR A 78 9.57 4.71 12.20
C TYR A 78 10.53 5.24 13.25
N VAL A 79 10.89 6.52 13.11
CA VAL A 79 11.65 7.27 14.11
C VAL A 79 10.75 8.39 14.65
N PRO A 80 10.21 8.27 15.87
CA PRO A 80 9.32 9.29 16.42
C PRO A 80 10.11 10.57 16.75
N VAL A 81 9.63 11.71 16.26
CA VAL A 81 10.21 13.04 16.53
C VAL A 81 9.36 13.82 17.52
N TYR A 82 8.04 13.74 17.37
CA TYR A 82 7.08 14.36 18.27
C TYR A 82 5.96 13.37 18.55
N ASN A 83 5.58 13.20 19.82
CA ASN A 83 4.63 12.16 20.20
C ASN A 83 3.84 12.56 21.46
N ASP A 84 2.58 12.94 21.27
CA ASP A 84 1.58 13.10 22.32
C ASP A 84 0.71 11.85 22.53
N TYR A 85 0.82 10.82 21.69
CA TYR A 85 -0.07 9.65 21.67
C TYR A 85 0.18 8.66 22.80
N GLY A 86 1.38 8.68 23.41
CA GLY A 86 1.75 7.86 24.56
C GLY A 86 3.06 7.07 24.40
N ASP A 87 3.43 6.32 25.44
CA ASP A 87 4.74 5.66 25.54
C ASP A 87 5.01 4.60 24.46
N TYR A 88 3.95 3.99 23.94
CA TYR A 88 4.04 2.98 22.88
C TYR A 88 4.71 3.52 21.60
N TYR A 89 4.48 4.79 21.28
CA TYR A 89 5.01 5.45 20.08
C TYR A 89 6.37 6.13 20.31
N LYS A 90 6.96 6.05 21.51
CA LYS A 90 8.24 6.72 21.82
C LYS A 90 9.48 5.99 21.30
N ARG A 91 9.34 4.73 20.88
CA ARG A 91 10.47 3.89 20.46
C ARG A 91 10.62 3.86 18.94
N VAL A 92 11.85 3.67 18.47
CA VAL A 92 12.14 3.35 17.07
C VAL A 92 11.56 1.98 16.75
N ARG A 93 10.78 1.87 15.68
CA ARG A 93 10.06 0.64 15.31
C ARG A 93 10.28 0.31 13.85
N VAL A 94 10.41 -0.97 13.52
CA VAL A 94 10.39 -1.42 12.13
C VAL A 94 8.95 -1.35 11.65
N ASN A 95 8.68 -0.57 10.60
CA ASN A 95 7.34 -0.50 10.02
C ASN A 95 7.10 -1.67 9.06
N MET A 96 8.07 -1.92 8.18
CA MET A 96 7.95 -2.95 7.16
C MET A 96 9.29 -3.44 6.66
N ALA A 97 9.29 -4.69 6.21
CA ALA A 97 10.38 -5.37 5.51
C ALA A 97 9.72 -6.39 4.56
N VAL A 98 9.53 -5.99 3.30
CA VAL A 98 8.71 -6.71 2.34
C VAL A 98 9.53 -7.06 1.10
N ILE A 99 9.36 -8.29 0.63
CA ILE A 99 9.78 -8.70 -0.71
C ILE A 99 8.50 -8.89 -1.52
N SER A 100 8.41 -8.24 -2.67
CA SER A 100 7.28 -8.38 -3.57
C SER A 100 7.73 -8.74 -4.98
N LYS A 101 6.84 -9.42 -5.70
CA LYS A 101 7.00 -9.75 -7.11
C LYS A 101 5.74 -9.30 -7.84
N GLU A 102 5.93 -8.42 -8.81
CA GLU A 102 4.89 -7.92 -9.68
C GLU A 102 4.93 -8.63 -11.03
N ASN A 103 3.77 -8.98 -11.56
CA ASN A 103 3.62 -9.55 -12.89
C ASN A 103 2.37 -8.97 -13.57
N SER A 104 2.47 -8.75 -14.88
CA SER A 104 1.38 -8.26 -15.72
C SER A 104 1.12 -9.24 -16.86
N TRP A 105 -0.16 -9.53 -17.11
CA TRP A 105 -0.61 -10.42 -18.18
C TRP A 105 -1.55 -9.69 -19.12
N LYS A 106 -1.18 -9.69 -20.41
CA LYS A 106 -1.96 -9.11 -21.51
C LYS A 106 -2.37 -7.65 -21.29
N GLU A 107 -1.62 -6.90 -20.48
CA GLU A 107 -1.90 -5.50 -20.10
C GLU A 107 -3.29 -5.28 -19.47
N LYS A 108 -3.98 -6.36 -19.07
CA LYS A 108 -5.32 -6.31 -18.47
C LYS A 108 -5.36 -6.89 -17.06
N TYR A 109 -4.48 -7.84 -16.75
CA TYR A 109 -4.42 -8.48 -15.45
C TYR A 109 -3.09 -8.18 -14.79
N PHE A 110 -3.13 -7.64 -13.58
CA PHE A 110 -1.96 -7.27 -12.81
C PHE A 110 -1.99 -8.03 -11.50
N LEU A 111 -0.85 -8.60 -11.11
CA LEU A 111 -0.70 -9.40 -9.90
C LEU A 111 0.56 -9.00 -9.16
N LYS A 112 0.43 -8.72 -7.87
CA LYS A 112 1.53 -8.43 -6.97
C LYS A 112 1.44 -9.38 -5.80
N ILE A 113 2.46 -10.22 -5.64
CA ILE A 113 2.60 -11.13 -4.51
C ILE A 113 3.65 -10.53 -3.60
N SER A 114 3.30 -10.34 -2.34
CA SER A 114 4.18 -9.75 -1.32
C SER A 114 4.31 -10.69 -0.14
N GLY A 115 5.51 -10.76 0.43
CA GLY A 115 5.79 -11.56 1.62
C GLY A 115 6.76 -10.85 2.55
N GLY A 116 6.55 -11.00 3.85
CA GLY A 116 7.43 -10.43 4.87
C GLY A 116 6.66 -9.74 5.98
N TRP A 117 7.19 -8.61 6.43
CA TRP A 117 6.63 -7.76 7.46
C TRP A 117 5.95 -6.56 6.82
N PHE A 118 4.62 -6.48 6.95
CA PHE A 118 3.74 -5.45 6.42
C PHE A 118 3.46 -4.35 7.46
N GLY A 119 2.90 -3.23 7.01
CA GLY A 119 2.43 -2.17 7.90
C GLY A 119 1.45 -2.68 8.96
N ASN A 120 1.23 -1.87 10.00
CA ASN A 120 0.39 -2.21 11.16
C ASN A 120 0.85 -3.46 11.94
N GLU A 121 2.18 -3.69 11.97
CA GLU A 121 2.81 -4.78 12.73
C GLU A 121 2.31 -6.18 12.33
N ARG A 122 2.05 -6.36 11.03
CA ARG A 122 1.60 -7.64 10.46
C ARG A 122 2.73 -8.33 9.74
N TYR A 123 2.73 -9.66 9.74
CA TYR A 123 3.64 -10.44 8.92
C TYR A 123 2.90 -11.56 8.21
N GLY A 124 3.33 -11.94 7.02
CA GLY A 124 2.72 -13.03 6.29
C GLY A 124 2.87 -12.91 4.78
N LEU A 125 1.83 -13.34 4.07
CA LEU A 125 1.73 -13.32 2.62
C LEU A 125 0.52 -12.49 2.19
N ASP A 126 0.69 -11.71 1.14
CA ASP A 126 -0.33 -10.84 0.58
C ASP A 126 -0.33 -10.97 -0.95
N ILE A 127 -1.53 -11.06 -1.52
CA ILE A 127 -1.75 -11.16 -2.96
C ILE A 127 -2.70 -10.04 -3.34
N LYS A 128 -2.21 -9.11 -4.16
CA LYS A 128 -2.98 -8.01 -4.74
C LYS A 128 -3.16 -8.27 -6.23
N THR A 129 -4.39 -8.19 -6.71
CA THR A 129 -4.71 -8.37 -8.12
C THR A 129 -5.61 -7.25 -8.61
N MET A 130 -5.42 -6.83 -9.85
CA MET A 130 -6.27 -5.86 -10.51
C MET A 130 -6.54 -6.27 -11.95
N CYS A 131 -7.80 -6.19 -12.35
CA CYS A 131 -8.30 -6.57 -13.66
C CYS A 131 -8.94 -5.35 -14.32
N ILE A 132 -8.37 -4.91 -15.43
CA ILE A 132 -8.93 -3.85 -16.26
C ILE A 132 -10.01 -4.47 -17.15
N LEU A 133 -11.27 -4.10 -16.91
CA LEU A 133 -12.38 -4.50 -17.77
C LEU A 133 -12.46 -3.55 -18.96
N ASN A 134 -12.52 -2.25 -18.70
CA ASN A 134 -12.70 -1.18 -19.68
C ASN A 134 -11.88 0.06 -19.30
N ASP A 135 -11.85 1.05 -20.19
CA ASP A 135 -11.19 2.34 -19.95
C ASP A 135 -11.73 3.12 -18.75
N TRP A 136 -12.95 2.83 -18.31
CA TRP A 136 -13.60 3.48 -17.19
C TRP A 136 -13.81 2.56 -15.98
N LEU A 137 -13.57 1.24 -16.08
CA LEU A 137 -13.86 0.29 -15.00
C LEU A 137 -12.72 -0.72 -14.82
N ALA A 138 -12.25 -0.85 -13.59
CA ALA A 138 -11.33 -1.89 -13.15
C ALA A 138 -11.87 -2.58 -11.89
N LEU A 139 -11.51 -3.84 -11.71
CA LEU A 139 -11.80 -4.61 -10.50
C LEU A 139 -10.51 -4.86 -9.75
N GLU A 140 -10.55 -4.73 -8.43
CA GLU A 140 -9.41 -4.98 -7.56
C GLU A 140 -9.77 -6.07 -6.54
N ALA A 141 -8.79 -6.89 -6.17
CA ALA A 141 -8.93 -7.80 -5.05
C ALA A 141 -7.60 -7.95 -4.31
N GLN A 142 -7.69 -8.06 -2.99
CA GLN A 142 -6.57 -8.26 -2.09
C GLN A 142 -6.87 -9.43 -1.15
N LEU A 143 -5.98 -10.41 -1.11
CA LEU A 143 -6.07 -11.57 -0.22
C LEU A 143 -4.81 -11.64 0.63
N GLY A 144 -5.00 -11.66 1.94
CA GLY A 144 -3.93 -11.65 2.92
C GLY A 144 -4.02 -12.82 3.87
N TRP A 145 -2.91 -13.50 4.08
CA TRP A 145 -2.73 -14.44 5.17
C TRP A 145 -1.67 -13.88 6.12
N THR A 146 -2.13 -13.33 7.25
CA THR A 146 -1.28 -12.55 8.16
C THR A 146 -1.35 -13.03 9.61
N GLY A 147 -0.23 -12.88 10.32
CA GLY A 147 -0.09 -12.94 11.77
C GLY A 147 0.20 -11.56 12.35
N PHE A 148 0.13 -11.44 13.67
CA PHE A 148 0.50 -10.22 14.39
C PHE A 148 1.89 -10.42 15.00
N CYS A 149 2.82 -9.50 14.74
CA CYS A 149 4.14 -9.50 15.38
C CYS A 149 4.42 -8.08 15.87
N SER A 150 4.20 -7.85 17.16
CA SER A 150 4.50 -6.56 17.77
C SER A 150 5.91 -6.55 18.34
N MET A 151 6.67 -5.49 18.02
CA MET A 151 8.03 -5.26 18.53
C MET A 151 8.07 -4.15 19.59
N ALA A 152 6.94 -3.47 19.84
CA ALA A 152 6.87 -2.29 20.68
C ALA A 152 6.87 -2.57 22.21
N ALA A 153 6.37 -3.73 22.65
CA ALA A 153 6.22 -4.08 24.08
C ALA A 153 6.83 -5.45 24.46
N GLY A 154 7.85 -5.90 23.72
CA GLY A 154 8.45 -7.24 23.81
C GLY A 154 8.09 -8.09 22.59
N TRP A 155 9.04 -8.89 22.08
CA TRP A 155 8.83 -9.77 20.93
C TRP A 155 7.66 -10.72 21.18
N ARG A 156 6.50 -10.41 20.60
CA ARG A 156 5.31 -11.27 20.64
C ARG A 156 4.87 -11.54 19.20
N ALA A 157 5.24 -12.72 18.70
CA ALA A 157 4.75 -13.25 17.45
C ALA A 157 3.55 -14.17 17.73
N SER A 158 2.38 -13.80 17.20
CA SER A 158 1.18 -14.65 17.16
C SER A 158 1.25 -15.58 15.95
N THR A 159 0.69 -16.80 16.04
CA THR A 159 0.57 -17.70 14.88
C THR A 159 -0.20 -17.01 13.73
N PRO A 160 0.24 -17.21 12.46
CA PRO A 160 -0.42 -16.60 11.30
C PRO A 160 -1.69 -17.38 10.97
N GLU A 161 -2.80 -17.01 11.60
CA GLU A 161 -4.11 -17.65 11.38
C GLU A 161 -5.16 -16.69 10.80
N ARG A 162 -4.82 -15.40 10.61
CA ARG A 162 -5.80 -14.42 10.12
C ARG A 162 -5.82 -14.38 8.59
N TRP A 163 -7.03 -14.54 8.07
CA TRP A 163 -7.35 -14.34 6.67
C TRP A 163 -8.09 -13.03 6.49
N THR A 164 -7.56 -12.18 5.62
CA THR A 164 -8.15 -10.91 5.19
C THR A 164 -8.45 -11.00 3.71
N ALA A 165 -9.60 -10.48 3.29
CA ALA A 165 -10.03 -10.56 1.90
C ALA A 165 -10.80 -9.29 1.55
N LEU A 166 -10.35 -8.59 0.53
CA LEU A 166 -10.90 -7.34 0.06
C LEU A 166 -11.20 -7.48 -1.43
N ILE A 167 -12.37 -7.04 -1.85
CA ILE A 167 -12.74 -6.96 -3.26
C ILE A 167 -13.33 -5.58 -3.52
N GLY A 168 -13.06 -5.03 -4.69
CA GLY A 168 -13.54 -3.71 -5.04
C GLY A 168 -13.69 -3.48 -6.53
N ALA A 169 -14.39 -2.42 -6.85
CA ALA A 169 -14.55 -1.89 -8.19
C ALA A 169 -14.13 -0.42 -8.21
N ASP A 170 -13.29 -0.09 -9.18
CA ASP A 170 -12.80 1.25 -9.46
C ASP A 170 -13.41 1.76 -10.77
N ALA A 171 -14.19 2.83 -10.70
CA ALA A 171 -14.71 3.53 -11.87
C ALA A 171 -14.00 4.89 -12.06
N TYR A 172 -13.49 5.15 -13.27
CA TYR A 172 -12.71 6.36 -13.59
C TYR A 172 -13.38 7.21 -14.67
N LEU A 173 -13.73 8.44 -14.31
CA LEU A 173 -14.30 9.44 -15.21
C LEU A 173 -13.19 10.30 -15.84
N ASN A 174 -12.79 9.95 -17.07
CA ASN A 174 -11.73 10.64 -17.81
C ASN A 174 -11.94 12.14 -17.99
N ARG A 175 -13.19 12.60 -18.16
CA ARG A 175 -13.48 14.03 -18.42
C ARG A 175 -13.16 14.93 -17.23
N TYR A 176 -13.33 14.41 -16.01
CA TYR A 176 -13.17 15.19 -14.77
C TYR A 176 -11.97 14.76 -13.92
N ASN A 177 -11.28 13.69 -14.33
CA ASN A 177 -10.22 13.02 -13.56
C ASN A 177 -10.70 12.64 -12.16
N THR A 178 -11.89 12.03 -12.10
CA THR A 178 -12.53 11.60 -10.86
C THR A 178 -12.61 10.08 -10.83
N GLN A 179 -12.14 9.48 -9.75
CA GLN A 179 -12.21 8.06 -9.47
C GLN A 179 -13.23 7.80 -8.37
N PHE A 180 -14.11 6.84 -8.61
CA PHE A 180 -15.01 6.24 -7.64
C PHE A 180 -14.46 4.86 -7.33
N ARG A 181 -14.23 4.58 -6.05
CA ARG A 181 -13.70 3.31 -5.59
C ARG A 181 -14.63 2.75 -4.54
N LEU A 182 -15.16 1.57 -4.80
CA LEU A 182 -16.00 0.84 -3.87
C LEU A 182 -15.28 -0.43 -3.46
N ARG A 183 -15.00 -0.58 -2.18
CA ARG A 183 -14.32 -1.72 -1.58
C ARG A 183 -15.22 -2.36 -0.55
N GLY A 184 -15.18 -3.68 -0.46
CA GLY A 184 -15.88 -4.43 0.56
C GLY A 184 -15.14 -5.72 0.89
N GLY A 185 -15.23 -6.15 2.14
CA GLY A 185 -14.62 -7.41 2.53
C GLY A 185 -14.37 -7.51 4.02
N ARG A 186 -13.41 -8.38 4.34
CA ARG A 186 -12.95 -8.68 5.68
C ARG A 186 -11.59 -8.02 5.92
N TYR A 187 -11.57 -7.10 6.86
CA TYR A 187 -10.39 -6.30 7.22
C TYR A 187 -9.59 -6.96 8.36
N VAL A 188 -8.50 -6.30 8.76
CA VAL A 188 -7.45 -6.82 9.64
C VAL A 188 -7.95 -7.17 11.06
N TYR A 189 -9.00 -6.49 11.51
CA TYR A 189 -9.63 -6.72 12.81
C TYR A 189 -10.77 -7.73 12.75
N LYS A 190 -10.91 -8.46 11.63
CA LYS A 190 -11.99 -9.43 11.33
C LYS A 190 -13.36 -8.77 11.19
N ASP A 191 -13.39 -7.46 11.13
CA ASP A 191 -14.54 -6.65 10.77
C ASP A 191 -14.88 -6.84 9.29
N TYR A 192 -16.18 -6.94 9.04
CA TYR A 192 -16.74 -6.89 7.71
C TYR A 192 -17.25 -5.47 7.47
N GLY A 193 -16.85 -4.90 6.34
CA GLY A 193 -17.25 -3.54 6.04
C GLY A 193 -17.15 -3.21 4.57
N ALA A 194 -17.69 -2.05 4.25
CA ALA A 194 -17.65 -1.45 2.93
C ALA A 194 -17.07 -0.04 3.04
N GLN A 195 -16.28 0.35 2.05
CA GLN A 195 -15.69 1.68 1.93
C GLN A 195 -15.96 2.22 0.54
N LEU A 196 -16.50 3.43 0.48
CA LEU A 196 -16.70 4.20 -0.73
C LEU A 196 -15.75 5.40 -0.70
N GLU A 197 -14.88 5.51 -1.68
CA GLU A 197 -13.99 6.67 -1.87
C GLU A 197 -14.32 7.37 -3.18
N ILE A 198 -14.42 8.69 -3.13
CA ILE A 198 -14.56 9.54 -4.32
C ILE A 198 -13.37 10.48 -4.32
N MET A 199 -12.48 10.30 -5.29
CA MET A 199 -11.23 11.03 -5.40
C MET A 199 -11.19 11.83 -6.70
N ARG A 200 -10.74 13.08 -6.61
CA ARG A 200 -10.41 13.89 -7.76
C ARG A 200 -8.90 14.08 -7.86
N HIS A 201 -8.37 13.79 -9.03
CA HIS A 201 -6.94 13.85 -9.29
C HIS A 201 -6.58 15.16 -10.02
N PHE A 202 -5.64 15.88 -9.42
CA PHE A 202 -4.95 17.03 -10.01
C PHE A 202 -3.52 16.64 -10.36
N LYS A 203 -2.80 17.57 -10.99
CA LYS A 203 -1.46 17.30 -11.52
C LYS A 203 -0.47 16.77 -10.48
N HIS A 204 -0.47 17.30 -9.26
CA HIS A 204 0.45 16.89 -8.17
C HIS A 204 -0.27 16.63 -6.84
N CYS A 205 -1.60 16.58 -6.86
CA CYS A 205 -2.42 16.42 -5.67
C CYS A 205 -3.65 15.58 -6.02
N THR A 206 -4.12 14.77 -5.09
CA THR A 206 -5.42 14.11 -5.12
C THR A 206 -6.17 14.54 -3.86
N VAL A 207 -7.42 14.97 -4.04
CA VAL A 207 -8.32 15.26 -2.92
C VAL A 207 -9.51 14.31 -3.05
N GLY A 208 -9.88 13.65 -1.97
CA GLY A 208 -11.01 12.75 -1.95
C GLY A 208 -11.78 12.82 -0.66
N ILE A 209 -13.04 12.38 -0.74
CA ILE A 209 -13.88 12.09 0.41
C ILE A 209 -14.07 10.58 0.48
N TYR A 210 -14.21 10.05 1.69
CA TYR A 210 -14.54 8.65 1.88
C TYR A 210 -15.64 8.52 2.93
N ALA A 211 -16.46 7.50 2.74
CA ALA A 211 -17.43 7.02 3.71
C ALA A 211 -17.22 5.52 3.85
N GLU A 212 -17.30 5.02 5.07
CA GLU A 212 -17.08 3.62 5.38
C GLU A 212 -18.09 3.15 6.42
N TYR A 213 -18.47 1.90 6.30
CA TYR A 213 -19.37 1.22 7.23
C TYR A 213 -18.68 -0.05 7.68
N SER A 214 -18.61 -0.27 8.99
CA SER A 214 -18.07 -1.49 9.59
C SER A 214 -19.10 -2.09 10.54
N ASP A 215 -19.24 -3.41 10.52
CA ASP A 215 -20.18 -4.15 11.38
C ASP A 215 -19.90 -3.95 12.88
N GLN A 216 -18.65 -3.69 13.26
CA GLN A 216 -18.24 -3.56 14.66
C GLN A 216 -18.07 -2.12 15.13
N TRP A 217 -17.75 -1.20 14.22
CA TRP A 217 -17.28 0.14 14.54
C TRP A 217 -18.13 1.24 13.87
N GLU A 218 -19.31 0.86 13.39
CA GLU A 218 -20.35 1.71 12.82
C GLU A 218 -19.89 2.53 11.59
N GLU A 219 -20.59 3.61 11.29
CA GLU A 219 -20.31 4.50 10.16
C GLU A 219 -19.17 5.47 10.49
N ASN A 220 -18.28 5.69 9.52
CA ASN A 220 -17.27 6.72 9.59
C ASN A 220 -17.13 7.41 8.23
N ALA A 221 -16.71 8.67 8.25
CA ALA A 221 -16.49 9.44 7.05
C ALA A 221 -15.32 10.39 7.26
N GLY A 222 -14.80 10.91 6.15
CA GLY A 222 -13.69 11.82 6.22
C GLY A 222 -13.22 12.28 4.85
N PHE A 223 -12.05 12.91 4.86
CA PHE A 223 -11.39 13.34 3.63
C PHE A 223 -9.93 12.89 3.62
N LYS A 224 -9.42 12.72 2.41
CA LYS A 224 -8.05 12.32 2.12
C LYS A 224 -7.42 13.32 1.17
N VAL A 225 -6.22 13.76 1.51
CA VAL A 225 -5.38 14.58 0.63
C VAL A 225 -4.07 13.85 0.43
N VAL A 226 -3.75 13.53 -0.82
CA VAL A 226 -2.47 12.94 -1.21
C VAL A 226 -1.73 13.96 -2.05
N MET A 227 -0.59 14.44 -1.57
CA MET A 227 0.24 15.44 -2.24
C MET A 227 1.57 14.82 -2.67
N MET A 228 1.97 15.06 -3.92
CA MET A 228 3.26 14.61 -4.43
C MET A 228 4.34 15.63 -4.07
N ILE A 229 5.40 15.19 -3.39
CA ILE A 229 6.42 16.07 -2.82
C ILE A 229 7.52 16.36 -3.86
N PRO A 230 7.92 17.64 -4.04
CA PRO A 230 9.07 17.98 -4.87
C PRO A 230 10.38 17.40 -4.31
N PRO A 231 11.41 17.18 -5.13
CA PRO A 231 11.56 17.64 -6.51
C PRO A 231 10.87 16.73 -7.54
N TYR A 232 10.10 17.36 -8.43
CA TYR A 232 9.42 16.68 -9.56
C TYR A 232 10.38 16.26 -10.67
N LYS A 233 11.53 16.92 -10.79
CA LYS A 233 12.59 16.57 -11.74
C LYS A 233 13.65 15.74 -11.04
N ARG A 234 13.68 14.43 -11.31
CA ARG A 234 14.56 13.46 -10.63
C ARG A 234 15.70 13.03 -11.56
N LYS A 235 16.89 12.83 -11.00
CA LYS A 235 18.02 12.21 -11.69
C LYS A 235 18.08 10.75 -11.26
N TYR A 236 18.21 9.84 -12.22
CA TYR A 236 18.30 8.41 -11.94
C TYR A 236 19.76 7.97 -11.92
N ARG A 237 20.12 7.28 -10.83
CA ARG A 237 21.41 6.63 -10.61
C ARG A 237 21.12 5.23 -10.06
N LYS A 238 22.17 4.39 -9.98
CA LYS A 238 22.08 3.07 -9.35
C LYS A 238 21.68 3.16 -7.87
N VAL A 239 22.08 4.23 -7.18
CA VAL A 239 21.66 4.55 -5.82
C VAL A 239 21.16 6.00 -5.82
N ASN A 240 19.90 6.20 -5.44
CA ASN A 240 19.26 7.50 -5.38
C ASN A 240 18.96 7.89 -3.93
N PHE A 241 19.15 9.17 -3.63
CA PHE A 241 18.71 9.77 -2.36
C PHE A 241 17.64 10.80 -2.69
N ARG A 242 16.44 10.64 -2.10
CA ARG A 242 15.30 11.51 -2.37
C ARG A 242 14.38 11.63 -1.16
N PRO A 243 13.53 12.66 -1.05
CA PRO A 243 12.39 12.60 -0.14
C PRO A 243 11.41 11.51 -0.59
N THR A 244 10.51 11.11 0.31
CA THR A 244 9.33 10.32 -0.05
C THR A 244 8.58 10.99 -1.21
N SER A 245 7.98 10.19 -2.09
CA SER A 245 7.28 10.72 -3.26
C SER A 245 5.95 11.37 -2.92
N ASN A 246 5.34 10.99 -1.79
CA ASN A 246 4.02 11.44 -1.41
C ASN A 246 3.95 11.83 0.07
N PHE A 247 3.01 12.72 0.36
CA PHE A 247 2.52 13.03 1.70
C PHE A 247 1.03 12.74 1.71
N ARG A 248 0.56 11.96 2.67
CA ARG A 248 -0.85 11.61 2.84
C ARG A 248 -1.38 12.20 4.13
N LEU A 249 -2.51 12.90 4.02
CA LEU A 249 -3.29 13.36 5.14
C LEU A 249 -4.68 12.73 5.07
N THR A 250 -5.07 12.02 6.12
CA THR A 250 -6.41 11.48 6.27
C THR A 250 -7.04 12.12 7.50
N ASN A 251 -8.24 12.66 7.34
CA ASN A 251 -9.08 13.10 8.44
C ASN A 251 -10.21 12.10 8.64
N ASN A 252 -10.48 11.74 9.89
CA ASN A 252 -11.61 10.89 10.28
C ASN A 252 -12.54 11.75 11.14
N PHE A 253 -13.81 11.88 10.77
CA PHE A 253 -14.78 12.65 11.56
C PHE A 253 -15.11 12.00 12.90
N ASN A 254 -15.31 10.69 12.92
CA ASN A 254 -15.68 9.96 14.14
C ASN A 254 -14.47 9.50 14.96
N ALA A 255 -13.25 9.95 14.59
CA ALA A 255 -11.99 9.65 15.26
C ALA A 255 -11.71 8.15 15.53
N GLU A 256 -12.41 7.23 14.87
CA GLU A 256 -12.27 5.79 15.04
C GLU A 256 -11.06 5.27 14.23
N PRO A 257 -9.97 4.82 14.87
CA PRO A 257 -8.74 4.48 14.17
C PRO A 257 -8.71 3.02 13.68
N TYR A 258 -9.63 2.16 14.12
CA TYR A 258 -9.61 0.73 13.86
C TYR A 258 -10.62 0.23 12.82
N SER A 259 -11.61 1.05 12.46
CA SER A 259 -12.64 0.70 11.48
C SER A 259 -12.05 0.47 10.09
N ASN A 260 -12.36 -0.66 9.46
CA ASN A 260 -11.99 -1.00 8.09
C ASN A 260 -10.49 -0.84 7.79
N GLN A 261 -9.65 -1.10 8.80
CA GLN A 261 -8.22 -0.90 8.65
C GLN A 261 -7.58 -2.05 7.84
N MET A 262 -6.85 -1.69 6.79
CA MET A 262 -6.03 -2.60 5.99
C MET A 262 -4.54 -2.27 6.12
N TYR A 263 -3.66 -3.27 5.98
CA TYR A 263 -2.21 -3.07 5.99
C TYR A 263 -1.68 -2.70 4.60
N THR A 264 -0.55 -2.00 4.55
CA THR A 264 0.19 -1.69 3.32
C THR A 264 1.36 -2.65 3.13
N THR A 265 1.71 -2.89 1.87
CA THR A 265 2.82 -3.78 1.49
C THR A 265 3.96 -3.05 0.77
N ASP A 266 3.79 -1.75 0.53
CA ASP A 266 4.81 -0.87 -0.05
C ASP A 266 4.90 0.42 0.78
N PRO A 267 6.11 0.93 1.09
CA PRO A 267 6.28 2.15 1.87
C PRO A 267 5.72 3.41 1.21
N GLU A 268 5.61 3.43 -0.12
CA GLU A 268 5.02 4.54 -0.87
C GLU A 268 3.60 4.22 -1.37
N GLU A 269 2.99 3.10 -0.94
CA GLU A 269 1.61 2.74 -1.29
C GLU A 269 0.63 3.84 -0.89
N ASN A 270 -0.20 4.28 -1.84
CA ASN A 270 -1.19 5.31 -1.58
C ASN A 270 -2.39 5.17 -2.52
N GLU A 271 -3.47 5.87 -2.21
CA GLU A 271 -4.75 5.79 -2.92
C GLU A 271 -4.68 6.33 -4.36
N ARG A 272 -3.70 7.22 -4.65
CA ARG A 272 -3.45 7.80 -5.97
C ARG A 272 -2.64 6.87 -6.87
N GLU A 273 -1.49 6.35 -6.42
CA GLU A 273 -0.62 5.52 -7.26
C GLU A 273 -1.06 4.05 -7.30
N GLY A 274 -1.82 3.61 -6.29
CA GLY A 274 -2.34 2.25 -6.19
C GLY A 274 -1.28 1.23 -5.78
N TRP A 275 -1.47 -0.03 -6.18
CA TRP A 275 -0.64 -1.16 -5.75
C TRP A 275 0.52 -1.49 -6.69
N PHE A 276 0.38 -1.12 -7.96
CA PHE A 276 1.23 -1.56 -9.06
C PHE A 276 2.14 -0.43 -9.55
N ASP A 277 3.24 -0.80 -10.19
CA ASP A 277 4.11 0.19 -10.81
C ASP A 277 3.35 0.97 -11.89
N ARG A 278 3.45 2.30 -11.85
CA ARG A 278 2.78 3.19 -12.81
C ARG A 278 3.14 2.87 -14.25
N HIS A 279 4.39 2.51 -14.55
CA HIS A 279 4.83 2.19 -15.90
C HIS A 279 4.24 0.87 -16.41
N ALA A 280 3.89 -0.04 -15.51
CA ALA A 280 3.18 -1.27 -15.83
C ALA A 280 1.67 -1.02 -15.99
N PHE A 281 1.10 -0.32 -15.03
CA PHE A 281 -0.34 -0.16 -14.87
C PHE A 281 -0.82 1.18 -15.44
N GLN A 282 -1.15 1.20 -16.74
CA GLN A 282 -1.59 2.38 -17.48
C GLN A 282 -3.12 2.55 -17.48
N TRP A 283 -3.73 2.65 -16.30
CA TRP A 283 -5.17 2.85 -16.13
C TRP A 283 -5.50 3.96 -15.11
N GLY A 284 -6.68 4.57 -15.25
CA GLY A 284 -7.15 5.62 -14.35
C GLY A 284 -6.20 6.83 -14.30
N VAL A 285 -5.84 7.25 -13.08
CA VAL A 285 -4.92 8.38 -12.82
C VAL A 285 -3.51 8.16 -13.37
N ASN A 286 -3.07 6.91 -13.55
CA ASN A 286 -1.74 6.62 -14.10
C ASN A 286 -1.59 7.04 -15.55
N ARG A 287 -2.71 7.23 -16.28
CA ARG A 287 -2.74 7.79 -17.66
C ARG A 287 -2.55 9.30 -17.71
N MET A 288 -2.65 10.00 -16.58
CA MET A 288 -2.33 11.43 -16.52
C MET A 288 -0.83 11.64 -16.72
N THR A 289 -0.41 12.87 -17.01
CA THR A 289 1.01 13.22 -17.07
C THR A 289 1.75 12.79 -15.81
N THR A 290 2.95 12.23 -15.95
CA THR A 290 3.74 11.77 -14.81
C THR A 290 4.03 12.91 -13.83
N ASP A 291 3.93 12.62 -12.54
CA ASP A 291 4.24 13.59 -11.48
C ASP A 291 5.75 13.89 -11.44
N PHE A 292 6.54 12.85 -11.71
CA PHE A 292 7.99 12.91 -11.76
C PHE A 292 8.46 12.76 -13.20
N TYR A 293 9.43 13.57 -13.57
CA TYR A 293 10.07 13.53 -14.88
C TYR A 293 11.57 13.33 -14.71
N ASP A 294 12.13 12.52 -15.59
CA ASP A 294 13.56 12.34 -15.68
C ASP A 294 14.20 13.65 -16.15
N LYS A 295 15.22 14.11 -15.43
CA LYS A 295 16.23 14.96 -16.06
C LYS A 295 16.92 14.09 -17.10
N GLY A 296 16.51 14.24 -18.36
CA GLY A 296 17.08 13.53 -19.50
C GLY A 296 18.59 13.40 -19.35
N GLY A 297 19.08 12.17 -19.45
CA GLY A 297 20.52 11.92 -19.56
C GLY A 297 21.01 12.66 -20.79
N GLY A 298 21.80 13.69 -20.58
CA GLY A 298 22.71 14.14 -21.63
C GLY A 298 23.51 12.91 -22.06
N LYS A 299 23.57 12.69 -23.37
CA LYS A 299 24.39 11.66 -24.02
C LYS A 299 25.74 11.53 -23.30
N GLN A 300 26.10 10.32 -22.90
CA GLN A 300 27.48 9.84 -22.84
C GLN A 300 27.48 8.42 -23.40
#